data_AF-Q8YLC9-F1
#
_entry.id   AF-Q8YLC9-F1
#
_cell.length_a   1.000
_cell.length_b   1.000
_cell.length_c   1.000
_cell.angle_alpha   90.00
_cell.angle_beta   90.00
_cell.angle_gamma   90.00
#
_symmetry.space_group_name_H-M   'P 1'
#
loop_
_entity.id
_entity.type
_entity.pdbx_description
1 polymer ?
#
loop_
_entity_poly.entity_id
_entity_poly.type
_entity_poly.pdbx_seq_one_letter_code
_entity_poly.pdbx_strand_id
1 'polypeptide(L)'
;MEKQVFNTETKVHLEVETANNLSMIAEANKSPVVPRFPQNTSLKRKVQSAKAQARRRDIHARVWSLRSIGLSVQAIAQSLGVAKNTVYNYLRSSTFTERRERSDKGLSLLNPYHDYLLSRWNSGNHSTQKLFEEIRAYGYTGSYATVSRFTRYLKTVPGFEPAKGSRKNASLRVSSSSHRPLTPSRVTALVLRRPELI
;
A
#
# COMPACT_ATOMS: atom_id res chain seq x y z
N MET A 1 -30.15 36.23 57.39
CA MET A 1 -28.72 36.62 57.36
C MET A 1 -27.90 35.38 57.66
N GLU A 2 -26.62 35.39 57.25
CA GLU A 2 -25.59 34.32 57.39
C GLU A 2 -25.51 33.37 56.18
N LYS A 3 -24.82 33.76 55.12
CA LYS A 3 -23.36 33.64 54.85
C LYS A 3 -22.93 32.18 54.58
N GLN A 4 -23.01 31.82 53.31
CA GLN A 4 -22.23 30.76 52.66
C GLN A 4 -20.73 31.05 52.86
N VAL A 5 -19.99 30.10 53.45
CA VAL A 5 -18.53 30.13 53.50
C VAL A 5 -18.01 28.73 53.17
N PHE A 6 -16.89 28.74 52.42
CA PHE A 6 -16.01 27.63 52.04
C PHE A 6 -16.45 26.77 50.86
N ASN A 7 -15.82 27.05 49.72
CA ASN A 7 -15.20 26.04 48.84
C ASN A 7 -14.25 26.74 47.87
N THR A 8 -13.10 27.21 48.37
CA THR A 8 -12.01 27.80 47.56
C THR A 8 -10.77 26.92 47.48
N GLU A 9 -10.72 25.79 48.20
CA GLU A 9 -9.51 24.93 48.26
C GLU A 9 -9.48 23.82 47.18
N THR A 10 -10.60 23.52 46.54
CA THR A 10 -10.66 22.45 45.52
C THR A 10 -10.17 22.88 44.14
N LYS A 11 -10.10 24.19 43.87
CA LYS A 11 -9.72 24.69 42.54
C LYS A 11 -8.20 24.73 42.33
N VAL A 12 -7.42 24.99 43.38
CA VAL A 12 -5.97 25.13 43.27
C VAL A 12 -5.28 23.77 43.11
N HIS A 13 -5.83 22.70 43.70
CA HIS A 13 -5.27 21.36 43.57
C HIS A 13 -5.45 20.74 42.16
N LEU A 14 -6.54 21.07 41.48
CA LEU A 14 -6.85 20.56 40.14
C LEU A 14 -6.03 21.25 39.02
N GLU A 15 -5.56 22.48 39.24
CA GLU A 15 -4.76 23.22 38.26
C GLU A 15 -3.26 22.80 38.28
N VAL A 16 -2.72 22.37 39.43
CA VAL A 16 -1.33 21.90 39.54
C VAL A 16 -1.19 20.46 39.01
N GLU A 17 -2.21 19.61 39.18
CA GLU A 17 -2.22 18.25 38.65
C GLU A 17 -2.41 18.20 37.13
N THR A 18 -3.11 19.16 36.54
CA THR A 18 -3.29 19.23 35.08
C THR A 18 -2.01 19.67 34.36
N ALA A 19 -1.20 20.54 34.96
CA ALA A 19 0.08 20.96 34.39
C ALA A 19 1.16 19.84 34.42
N ASN A 20 1.24 19.07 35.50
CA ASN A 20 2.18 17.94 35.61
C ASN A 20 1.80 16.73 34.73
N ASN A 21 0.51 16.55 34.44
CA ASN A 21 0.06 15.49 33.55
C ASN A 21 0.30 15.80 32.06
N LEU A 22 0.44 17.07 31.68
CA LEU A 22 0.73 17.46 30.29
C LEU A 22 2.21 17.33 29.91
N SER A 23 3.15 17.44 30.86
CA SER A 23 4.57 17.20 30.60
C SER A 23 4.89 15.70 30.44
N MET A 24 4.21 14.81 31.16
CA MET A 24 4.32 13.35 30.98
C MET A 24 3.75 12.84 29.64
N ILE A 25 2.74 13.51 29.08
CA ILE A 25 2.15 13.11 27.78
C ILE A 25 3.05 13.54 26.60
N ALA A 26 3.80 14.64 26.73
CA ALA A 26 4.71 15.11 25.69
C ALA A 26 5.95 14.20 25.51
N GLU A 27 6.44 13.58 26.58
CA GLU A 27 7.56 12.62 26.53
C GLU A 27 7.14 11.20 26.11
N ALA A 28 5.88 10.81 26.33
CA ALA A 28 5.33 9.54 25.87
C ALA A 28 4.97 9.50 24.36
N ASN A 29 5.04 10.65 23.67
CA ASN A 29 4.85 10.75 22.21
C ASN A 29 6.10 10.40 21.39
N LYS A 30 7.02 9.61 21.94
CA LYS A 30 7.81 8.64 21.16
C LYS A 30 7.12 7.28 21.14
N SER A 31 5.79 7.26 21.04
CA SER A 31 5.12 6.09 20.49
C SER A 31 5.76 5.84 19.13
N PRO A 32 6.35 4.66 18.89
CA PRO A 32 6.92 4.38 17.60
C PRO A 32 5.81 4.65 16.61
N VAL A 33 6.08 5.55 15.64
CA VAL A 33 5.28 5.57 14.43
C VAL A 33 5.17 4.09 14.07
N VAL A 34 3.95 3.58 13.92
CA VAL A 34 3.72 2.28 13.32
C VAL A 34 3.44 2.63 11.88
N PRO A 35 4.24 2.16 10.90
CA PRO A 35 3.91 2.46 9.53
C PRO A 35 2.63 1.69 9.36
N ARG A 36 1.56 2.45 9.11
CA ARG A 36 0.29 1.86 8.74
C ARG A 36 0.55 1.21 7.39
N PHE A 37 1.01 -0.04 7.44
CA PHE A 37 1.03 -0.90 6.28
C PHE A 37 -0.35 -0.79 5.64
N PRO A 38 -0.47 -0.98 4.32
CA PRO A 38 -1.77 -1.29 3.79
C PRO A 38 -2.20 -2.63 4.42
N GLN A 39 -2.73 -2.60 5.64
CA GLN A 39 -3.44 -3.68 6.33
C GLN A 39 -4.64 -3.97 5.46
N ASN A 40 -4.44 -4.71 4.35
CA ASN A 40 -5.42 -4.87 3.27
C ASN A 40 -6.33 -3.66 3.04
N THR A 41 -5.80 -2.43 3.22
CA THR A 41 -6.70 -1.29 3.37
C THR A 41 -7.28 -1.03 2.02
N SER A 42 -8.57 -1.24 1.91
CA SER A 42 -9.42 -0.09 2.08
C SER A 42 -10.85 -0.57 1.94
N LEU A 43 -11.73 -0.08 2.80
CA LEU A 43 -13.17 -0.14 2.56
C LEU A 43 -13.50 0.20 1.09
N LYS A 44 -12.72 1.08 0.44
CA LYS A 44 -12.79 1.35 -1.01
C LYS A 44 -12.68 0.09 -1.88
N ARG A 45 -11.76 -0.84 -1.61
CA ARG A 45 -11.62 -2.09 -2.38
C ARG A 45 -12.83 -3.02 -2.16
N LYS A 46 -13.34 -3.09 -0.93
CA LYS A 46 -14.59 -3.83 -0.62
C LYS A 46 -15.79 -3.22 -1.35
N VAL A 47 -15.96 -1.90 -1.28
CA VAL A 47 -17.03 -1.16 -1.98
C VAL A 47 -16.92 -1.32 -3.50
N GLN A 48 -15.72 -1.21 -4.07
CA GLN A 48 -15.49 -1.45 -5.50
C GLN A 48 -15.82 -2.89 -5.89
N SER A 49 -15.43 -3.87 -5.06
CA SER A 49 -15.77 -5.27 -5.31
C SER A 49 -17.28 -5.51 -5.27
N ALA A 50 -18.00 -4.92 -4.30
CA ALA A 50 -19.45 -4.99 -4.20
C ALA A 50 -20.15 -4.34 -5.40
N LYS A 51 -19.67 -3.16 -5.85
CA LYS A 51 -20.18 -2.49 -7.06
C LYS A 51 -19.98 -3.35 -8.31
N ALA A 52 -18.82 -4.01 -8.43
CA ALA A 52 -18.55 -4.91 -9.55
C ALA A 52 -19.45 -6.16 -9.52
N GLN A 53 -19.74 -6.71 -8.34
CA GLN A 53 -20.69 -7.81 -8.16
C GLN A 53 -22.11 -7.40 -8.56
N ALA A 54 -22.59 -6.24 -8.08
CA ALA A 54 -23.91 -5.71 -8.43
C ALA A 54 -24.06 -5.57 -9.95
N ARG A 55 -23.08 -4.94 -10.62
CA ARG A 55 -23.07 -4.83 -12.09
C ARG A 55 -23.17 -6.19 -12.80
N ARG A 56 -22.47 -7.22 -12.29
CA ARG A 56 -22.53 -8.56 -12.88
C ARG A 56 -23.92 -9.19 -12.73
N ARG A 57 -24.55 -9.03 -11.56
CA ARG A 57 -25.92 -9.49 -11.29
C ARG A 57 -26.92 -8.80 -12.22
N ASP A 58 -26.79 -7.48 -12.39
CA ASP A 58 -27.68 -6.70 -13.26
C ASP A 58 -27.58 -7.15 -14.72
N ILE A 59 -26.36 -7.35 -15.23
CA ILE A 59 -26.15 -7.85 -16.60
C ILE A 59 -26.73 -9.26 -16.75
N HIS A 60 -26.52 -10.14 -15.77
CA HIS A 60 -27.09 -11.50 -15.80
C HIS A 60 -28.62 -11.48 -15.87
N ALA A 61 -29.27 -10.67 -15.03
CA ALA A 61 -30.72 -10.52 -15.04
C ALA A 61 -31.23 -9.99 -16.40
N ARG A 62 -30.55 -8.99 -16.97
CA ARG A 62 -30.89 -8.46 -18.30
C ARG A 62 -30.69 -9.48 -19.42
N VAL A 63 -29.63 -10.30 -19.37
CA VAL A 63 -29.42 -11.38 -20.34
C VAL A 63 -30.59 -12.36 -20.31
N TRP A 64 -31.05 -12.76 -19.12
CA TRP A 64 -32.20 -13.66 -18.98
C TRP A 64 -33.51 -13.04 -19.45
N SER A 65 -33.76 -11.76 -19.12
CA SER A 65 -34.93 -11.02 -19.62
C SER A 65 -34.97 -10.91 -21.14
N LEU A 66 -33.84 -10.59 -21.78
CA LEU A 66 -33.77 -10.52 -23.24
C LEU A 66 -33.88 -11.91 -23.88
N ARG A 67 -33.35 -12.94 -23.21
CA ARG A 67 -33.47 -14.32 -23.67
C ARG A 67 -34.92 -14.82 -23.60
N SER A 68 -35.68 -14.46 -22.57
CA SER A 68 -37.10 -14.85 -22.48
C SER A 68 -37.97 -14.21 -23.57
N ILE A 69 -37.55 -13.07 -24.12
CA ILE A 69 -38.20 -12.40 -25.26
C ILE A 69 -37.83 -13.09 -26.60
N GLY A 70 -36.90 -14.05 -26.58
CA GLY A 70 -36.49 -14.81 -27.78
C GLY A 70 -35.36 -14.18 -28.59
N LEU A 71 -34.67 -13.17 -28.06
CA LEU A 71 -33.55 -12.53 -28.75
C LEU A 71 -32.37 -13.48 -28.93
N SER A 72 -31.70 -13.38 -30.08
CA SER A 72 -30.48 -14.13 -30.36
C SER A 72 -29.32 -13.70 -29.47
N VAL A 73 -28.38 -14.60 -29.21
CA VAL A 73 -27.19 -14.32 -28.38
C VAL A 73 -26.40 -13.12 -28.91
N GLN A 74 -26.34 -12.95 -30.23
CA GLN A 74 -25.65 -11.83 -30.88
C GLN A 74 -26.38 -10.50 -30.64
N ALA A 75 -27.71 -10.48 -30.75
CA ALA A 75 -28.50 -9.27 -30.47
C ALA A 75 -28.39 -8.88 -28.98
N ILE A 76 -28.43 -9.86 -28.08
CA ILE A 76 -28.24 -9.64 -26.64
C ILE A 76 -26.86 -9.01 -26.35
N ALA A 77 -25.80 -9.58 -26.93
CA ALA A 77 -24.43 -9.08 -26.78
C ALA A 77 -24.28 -7.63 -27.25
N GLN A 78 -24.87 -7.29 -28.41
CA GLN A 78 -24.88 -5.93 -28.95
C GLN A 78 -25.67 -4.96 -28.07
N SER A 79 -26.88 -5.35 -27.62
CA SER A 79 -27.73 -4.49 -26.79
C SER A 79 -27.13 -4.16 -25.41
N LEU A 80 -26.41 -5.11 -24.80
CA LEU A 80 -25.81 -4.95 -23.46
C LEU A 80 -24.34 -4.49 -23.51
N GLY A 81 -23.73 -4.41 -24.69
CA GLY A 81 -22.32 -4.08 -24.85
C GLY A 81 -21.37 -5.10 -24.19
N VAL A 82 -21.73 -6.39 -24.22
CA VAL A 82 -20.93 -7.48 -23.63
C VAL A 82 -20.49 -8.47 -24.70
N ALA A 83 -19.37 -9.15 -24.47
CA ALA A 83 -18.90 -10.18 -25.38
C ALA A 83 -19.90 -11.35 -25.49
N LYS A 84 -20.03 -11.95 -26.69
CA LYS A 84 -20.90 -13.12 -26.94
C LYS A 84 -20.60 -14.26 -25.95
N ASN A 85 -19.32 -14.51 -25.63
CA ASN A 85 -18.91 -15.53 -24.67
C ASN A 85 -19.45 -15.28 -23.26
N THR A 86 -19.60 -14.01 -22.83
CA THR A 86 -20.22 -13.68 -21.54
C THR A 86 -21.69 -14.05 -21.54
N VAL A 87 -22.40 -13.78 -22.64
CA VAL A 87 -23.81 -14.17 -22.79
C VAL A 87 -23.95 -15.69 -22.77
N TYR A 88 -23.12 -16.42 -23.53
CA TYR A 88 -23.11 -17.89 -23.48
C TYR A 88 -22.84 -18.43 -22.07
N ASN A 89 -21.86 -17.85 -21.36
CA ASN A 89 -21.54 -18.26 -20.00
C ASN A 89 -22.71 -18.00 -19.02
N TYR A 90 -23.41 -16.87 -19.16
CA TYR A 90 -24.58 -16.54 -18.34
C TYR A 90 -25.81 -17.38 -18.66
N LEU A 91 -25.97 -17.82 -19.91
CA LEU A 91 -27.05 -18.73 -20.30
C LEU A 91 -26.79 -20.20 -19.94
N ARG A 92 -25.54 -20.55 -19.60
CA ARG A 92 -25.17 -21.92 -19.20
C ARG A 92 -25.76 -22.33 -17.85
N SER A 93 -26.07 -21.36 -16.99
CA SER A 93 -26.64 -21.58 -15.66
C SER A 93 -27.79 -20.59 -15.45
N SER A 94 -28.97 -21.08 -15.08
CA SER A 94 -30.11 -20.23 -14.70
C SER A 94 -29.84 -19.42 -13.44
N THR A 95 -29.03 -19.98 -12.54
CA THR A 95 -28.63 -19.32 -11.30
C THR A 95 -27.35 -18.52 -11.49
N PHE A 96 -27.35 -17.27 -11.03
CA PHE A 96 -26.16 -16.44 -11.03
C PHE A 96 -25.11 -17.01 -10.07
N THR A 97 -24.02 -17.54 -10.63
CA THR A 97 -22.89 -18.00 -9.83
C THR A 97 -21.89 -16.85 -9.68
N GLU A 98 -21.71 -16.36 -8.45
CA GLU A 98 -20.70 -15.33 -8.18
C GLU A 98 -19.29 -15.90 -8.38
N ARG A 99 -18.35 -15.05 -8.78
CA ARG A 99 -16.96 -15.46 -8.92
C ARG A 99 -16.41 -15.90 -7.56
N ARG A 100 -15.81 -17.09 -7.51
CA ARG A 100 -15.10 -17.58 -6.31
C ARG A 100 -14.08 -16.53 -5.86
N GLU A 101 -14.18 -16.12 -4.61
CA GLU A 101 -13.17 -15.27 -4.00
C GLU A 101 -11.82 -16.01 -3.94
N ARG A 102 -10.72 -15.28 -4.01
CA ARG A 102 -9.41 -15.90 -3.81
C ARG A 102 -9.30 -16.37 -2.36
N SER A 103 -8.80 -17.59 -2.16
CA SER A 103 -8.66 -18.20 -0.83
C SER A 103 -7.75 -17.39 0.09
N ASP A 104 -6.72 -16.76 -0.46
CA ASP A 104 -5.78 -15.92 0.26
C ASP A 104 -6.38 -14.59 0.73
N LYS A 105 -7.56 -14.18 0.23
CA LYS A 105 -8.18 -12.85 0.46
C LYS A 105 -7.22 -11.68 0.20
N GLY A 106 -6.15 -11.91 -0.56
CA GLY A 106 -5.04 -10.98 -0.74
C GLY A 106 -4.20 -10.72 0.52
N LEU A 107 -4.19 -11.63 1.49
CA LEU A 107 -3.31 -11.61 2.64
C LEU A 107 -1.95 -12.21 2.24
N SER A 108 -0.87 -11.51 2.57
CA SER A 108 0.49 -12.01 2.38
C SER A 108 0.82 -12.99 3.51
N LEU A 109 1.63 -14.02 3.21
CA LEU A 109 2.22 -14.90 4.23
C LEU A 109 3.04 -14.11 5.27
N LEU A 110 3.47 -12.89 4.94
CA LEU A 110 4.23 -12.02 5.83
C LEU A 110 3.35 -11.30 6.87
N ASN A 111 2.02 -11.25 6.66
CA ASN A 111 1.12 -10.46 7.52
C ASN A 111 1.22 -10.78 9.01
N PRO A 112 1.29 -12.06 9.46
CA PRO A 112 1.43 -12.38 10.88
C PRO A 112 2.76 -11.89 11.50
N TYR A 113 3.78 -11.67 10.68
CA TYR A 113 5.12 -11.30 11.12
C TYR A 113 5.38 -9.78 11.03
N HIS A 114 4.41 -8.99 10.57
CA HIS A 114 4.57 -7.54 10.41
C HIS A 114 4.92 -6.84 11.72
N ASP A 115 4.23 -7.17 12.81
CA ASP A 115 4.44 -6.53 14.11
C ASP A 115 5.83 -6.84 14.68
N TYR A 116 6.27 -8.10 14.52
CA TYR A 116 7.63 -8.51 14.89
C TYR A 116 8.69 -7.75 14.08
N LEU A 117 8.54 -7.72 12.75
CA LEU A 117 9.49 -7.02 11.88
C LEU A 117 9.56 -5.53 12.18
N LEU A 118 8.44 -4.90 12.54
CA LEU A 118 8.40 -3.51 12.99
C LEU A 118 9.13 -3.27 14.28
N SER A 119 8.90 -4.11 15.29
CA SER A 119 9.59 -4.00 16.56
C SER A 119 11.11 -4.08 16.37
N ARG A 120 11.58 -5.03 15.54
CA ARG A 120 13.00 -5.18 15.21
C ARG A 120 13.54 -4.01 14.39
N TRP A 121 12.74 -3.47 13.48
CA TRP A 121 13.09 -2.28 12.70
C TRP A 121 13.29 -1.05 13.59
N ASN A 122 12.34 -0.78 14.48
CA ASN A 122 12.41 0.33 15.43
C ASN A 122 13.56 0.16 16.45
N SER A 123 13.95 -1.09 16.74
CA SER A 123 15.13 -1.40 17.54
C SER A 123 16.46 -1.14 16.81
N GLY A 124 16.43 -0.71 15.54
CA GLY A 124 17.61 -0.38 14.75
C GLY A 124 18.17 -1.52 13.89
N ASN A 125 17.54 -2.70 13.89
CA ASN A 125 17.95 -3.79 13.00
C ASN A 125 17.34 -3.62 11.60
N HIS A 126 18.06 -2.93 10.73
CA HIS A 126 17.64 -2.64 9.35
C HIS A 126 18.14 -3.66 8.32
N SER A 127 18.75 -4.78 8.76
CA SER A 127 19.27 -5.81 7.86
C SER A 127 18.17 -6.80 7.48
N THR A 128 17.72 -6.73 6.23
CA THR A 128 16.69 -7.63 5.68
C THR A 128 17.06 -9.10 5.83
N GLN A 129 18.33 -9.47 5.66
CA GLN A 129 18.78 -10.85 5.76
C GLN A 129 18.61 -11.39 7.18
N LYS A 130 19.04 -10.60 8.19
CA LYS A 130 18.87 -10.98 9.60
C LYS A 130 17.40 -11.11 9.97
N LEU A 131 16.58 -10.15 9.54
CA LEU A 131 15.13 -10.19 9.76
C LEU A 131 14.49 -11.43 9.11
N PHE A 132 14.94 -11.82 7.93
CA PHE A 132 14.45 -13.03 7.25
C PHE A 132 14.84 -14.31 7.99
N GLU A 133 16.09 -14.42 8.45
CA GLU A 133 16.56 -15.56 9.23
C GLU A 133 15.81 -15.68 10.57
N GLU A 134 15.58 -14.54 11.25
CA GLU A 134 14.78 -14.47 12.48
C GLU A 134 13.36 -15.00 12.25
N ILE A 135 12.62 -14.44 11.28
CA ILE A 135 11.23 -14.90 11.05
C ILE A 135 11.16 -16.34 10.53
N ARG A 136 12.18 -16.80 9.80
CA ARG A 136 12.28 -18.20 9.34
C ARG A 136 12.43 -19.14 10.53
N ALA A 137 13.20 -18.77 11.55
CA ALA A 137 13.26 -19.50 12.81
C ALA A 137 11.91 -19.51 13.56
N TYR A 138 11.13 -18.43 13.46
CA TYR A 138 9.73 -18.37 13.95
C TYR A 138 8.70 -19.08 13.03
N GLY A 139 9.14 -19.85 12.03
CA GLY A 139 8.26 -20.67 11.19
C GLY A 139 7.78 -20.01 9.90
N TYR A 140 8.41 -18.92 9.45
CA TYR A 140 8.07 -18.31 8.17
C TYR A 140 8.48 -19.21 6.98
N THR A 141 7.50 -19.57 6.16
CA THR A 141 7.67 -20.43 4.97
C THR A 141 7.74 -19.65 3.64
N GLY A 142 7.62 -18.32 3.69
CA GLY A 142 7.62 -17.49 2.50
C GLY A 142 9.02 -17.14 1.97
N SER A 143 9.05 -16.36 0.88
CA SER A 143 10.29 -15.97 0.21
C SER A 143 10.96 -14.75 0.85
N TYR A 144 12.29 -14.73 0.83
CA TYR A 144 13.12 -13.55 1.12
C TYR A 144 12.68 -12.30 0.32
N ALA A 145 12.24 -12.47 -0.93
CA ALA A 145 11.79 -11.36 -1.77
C ALA A 145 10.61 -10.59 -1.16
N THR A 146 9.70 -11.29 -0.48
CA THR A 146 8.56 -10.68 0.21
C THR A 146 9.02 -9.80 1.37
N VAL A 147 9.97 -10.30 2.16
CA VAL A 147 10.59 -9.56 3.27
C VAL A 147 11.38 -8.37 2.75
N SER A 148 12.16 -8.54 1.67
CA SER A 148 12.92 -7.44 1.06
C SER A 148 12.03 -6.34 0.51
N ARG A 149 10.88 -6.69 -0.08
CA ARG A 149 9.90 -5.69 -0.52
C ARG A 149 9.32 -4.92 0.67
N PHE A 150 9.05 -5.62 1.75
CA PHE A 150 8.54 -5.03 2.99
C PHE A 150 9.56 -4.09 3.65
N THR A 151 10.81 -4.52 3.84
CA THR A 151 11.85 -3.65 4.41
C THR A 151 12.18 -2.48 3.49
N ARG A 152 12.13 -2.65 2.16
CA ARG A 152 12.26 -1.54 1.21
C ARG A 152 11.14 -0.51 1.37
N TYR A 153 9.90 -0.97 1.57
CA TYR A 153 8.78 -0.08 1.85
C TYR A 153 9.02 0.71 3.14
N LEU A 154 9.49 0.06 4.22
CA LEU A 154 9.85 0.76 5.46
C LEU A 154 10.90 1.86 5.24
N LYS A 155 11.91 1.63 4.40
CA LYS A 155 12.91 2.64 3.98
C LYS A 155 12.39 3.74 3.05
N THR A 156 11.11 3.76 2.73
CA THR A 156 10.49 4.81 1.91
C THR A 156 9.49 5.62 2.75
N VAL A 157 9.09 5.10 3.91
CA VAL A 157 8.10 5.74 4.76
C VAL A 157 8.82 6.72 5.69
N PRO A 158 8.49 8.02 5.64
CA PRO A 158 9.07 9.01 6.54
C PRO A 158 8.80 8.61 8.00
N GLY A 159 9.85 8.57 8.83
CA GLY A 159 9.81 8.12 10.22
C GLY A 159 10.42 6.73 10.47
N PHE A 160 10.65 5.92 9.43
CA PHE A 160 11.32 4.60 9.52
C PHE A 160 12.61 4.54 8.74
N GLU A 161 13.08 5.68 8.26
CA GLU A 161 14.31 5.76 7.50
C GLU A 161 15.46 5.27 8.38
N PRO A 162 16.21 4.24 7.94
CA PRO A 162 17.40 3.84 8.67
C PRO A 162 18.32 5.06 8.73
N ALA A 163 18.92 5.32 9.90
CA ALA A 163 19.92 6.37 10.05
C ALA A 163 20.86 6.31 8.85
N LYS A 164 20.84 7.37 8.01
CA LYS A 164 21.60 7.39 6.76
C LYS A 164 23.04 7.13 7.14
N GLY A 165 23.50 5.89 6.90
CA GLY A 165 24.85 5.48 7.19
C GLY A 165 25.75 6.55 6.61
N SER A 166 26.49 7.23 7.49
CA SER A 166 27.39 8.28 7.09
C SER A 166 28.23 7.70 5.97
N ARG A 167 28.05 8.23 4.76
CA ARG A 167 28.85 7.86 3.59
C ARG A 167 30.27 8.39 3.80
N LYS A 168 30.94 8.05 4.91
CA LYS A 168 32.30 8.50 5.21
C LYS A 168 33.28 8.01 4.15
N ASN A 169 32.92 6.92 3.45
CA ASN A 169 33.70 6.34 2.37
C ASN A 169 32.89 6.18 1.08
N ALA A 170 31.86 7.01 0.84
CA ALA A 170 31.55 7.29 -0.56
C ALA A 170 32.62 8.28 -0.99
N SER A 171 33.84 7.78 -1.25
CA SER A 171 34.72 8.45 -2.20
C SER A 171 33.79 8.84 -3.32
N LEU A 172 33.69 10.15 -3.58
CA LEU A 172 33.06 10.66 -4.77
C LEU A 172 33.55 9.72 -5.86
N ARG A 173 32.66 8.87 -6.40
CA ARG A 173 32.97 8.23 -7.67
C ARG A 173 33.12 9.45 -8.54
N VAL A 174 34.37 9.89 -8.73
CA VAL A 174 34.75 10.67 -9.88
C VAL A 174 34.14 9.83 -10.97
N SER A 175 33.02 10.30 -11.52
CA SER A 175 32.57 9.75 -12.76
C SER A 175 33.75 10.09 -13.65
N SER A 176 34.65 9.13 -13.84
CA SER A 176 35.40 9.03 -15.08
C SER A 176 34.26 8.90 -16.08
N SER A 177 33.75 10.05 -16.48
CA SER A 177 32.70 10.15 -17.44
C SER A 177 33.20 9.30 -18.57
N SER A 178 32.53 8.17 -18.81
CA SER A 178 32.79 7.36 -19.97
C SER A 178 32.29 8.18 -21.16
N HIS A 179 32.96 9.30 -21.45
CA HIS A 179 32.76 10.06 -22.65
C HIS A 179 33.22 9.14 -23.76
N ARG A 180 32.23 8.55 -24.43
CA ARG A 180 32.43 7.76 -25.64
C ARG A 180 33.34 8.59 -26.56
N PRO A 181 34.52 8.08 -26.95
CA PRO A 181 35.53 8.91 -27.60
C PRO A 181 34.92 9.59 -28.82
N LEU A 182 35.26 10.87 -28.98
CA LEU A 182 34.81 11.67 -30.11
C LEU A 182 35.50 11.12 -31.37
N THR A 183 34.79 10.29 -32.11
CA THR A 183 35.26 9.81 -33.41
C THR A 183 35.14 10.92 -34.45
N PRO A 184 35.97 10.94 -35.50
CA PRO A 184 35.95 11.98 -36.53
C PRO A 184 34.55 12.21 -37.11
N SER A 185 33.79 11.14 -37.36
CA SER A 185 32.41 11.19 -37.85
C SER A 185 31.43 11.87 -36.88
N ARG A 186 31.71 11.81 -35.57
CA ARG A 186 30.87 12.44 -34.55
C ARG A 186 31.20 13.91 -34.38
N VAL A 187 32.48 14.28 -34.49
CA VAL A 187 32.92 15.67 -34.51
C VAL A 187 32.35 16.38 -35.73
N THR A 188 32.45 15.76 -36.91
CA THR A 188 31.83 16.32 -38.13
C THR A 188 30.32 16.42 -37.99
N ALA A 189 29.64 15.42 -37.43
CA ALA A 189 28.20 15.51 -37.16
C ALA A 189 27.82 16.63 -36.19
N LEU A 190 28.64 16.92 -35.18
CA LEU A 190 28.39 18.00 -34.22
C LEU A 190 28.64 19.39 -34.83
N VAL A 191 29.69 19.52 -35.65
CA VAL A 191 30.06 20.74 -36.37
C VAL A 191 29.08 21.04 -37.51
N LEU A 192 28.57 20.01 -38.19
CA LEU A 192 27.61 20.13 -39.29
C LEU A 192 26.15 20.25 -38.81
N ARG A 193 25.88 20.05 -37.51
CA ARG A 193 24.56 20.28 -36.94
C ARG A 193 24.28 21.78 -36.85
N ARG A 194 23.82 22.36 -37.95
CA ARG A 194 23.39 23.76 -38.03
C ARG A 194 22.27 24.03 -37.03
N PRO A 195 22.41 25.01 -36.12
CA PRO A 195 21.40 25.33 -35.12
C PRO A 195 20.36 26.32 -35.65
N GLU A 196 19.73 26.06 -36.79
CA GLU A 196 18.76 27.02 -37.35
C GLU A 196 17.53 26.30 -37.90
N LEU A 197 16.65 25.89 -36.99
CA LEU A 197 15.21 25.74 -37.19
C LEU A 197 14.53 25.85 -35.82
N ILE A 198 14.40 27.09 -35.33
CA ILE A 198 13.32 27.53 -34.43
C ILE A 198 12.67 28.73 -35.10
#